data_AF-A0A918GZL1-F1
#
_entry.id   AF-A0A918GZL1-F1
#
_cell.length_a   1.000
_cell.length_b   1.000
_cell.length_c   1.000
_cell.angle_alpha   90.00
_cell.angle_beta   90.00
_cell.angle_gamma   90.00
#
_symmetry.space_group_name_H-M   'P 1'
#
loop_
_entity.id
_entity.type
_entity.pdbx_description
1 polymer ?
#
loop_
_entity_poly.entity_id
_entity_poly.type
_entity_poly.pdbx_seq_one_letter_code
_entity_poly.pdbx_strand_id
1 'polypeptide(L)'
;MLRAPILRAMDLDHDLDGLDRDALVAEVRRLRAGIRAHRDSSGHDLCWHHPQLWGLLPEPAAPEVAVPPWPRFLRGCVRYREALDRELPDAPVLDREYGPQDRQAPGA
;
A
#
# COMPACT_ATOMS: atom_id res chain seq x y z
N MET A 1 2.92 44.74 -10.69
CA MET A 1 2.32 43.98 -9.58
C MET A 1 2.93 42.60 -9.58
N LEU A 2 3.41 42.15 -8.41
CA LEU A 2 4.32 41.01 -8.26
C LEU A 2 3.77 39.72 -8.88
N ARG A 3 4.65 39.05 -9.63
CA ARG A 3 4.65 37.61 -9.90
C ARG A 3 4.51 36.86 -8.57
N ALA A 4 3.42 36.14 -8.37
CA ALA A 4 3.44 34.99 -7.48
C ALA A 4 3.90 33.80 -8.34
N PRO A 5 5.11 33.24 -8.14
CA PRO A 5 5.37 31.93 -8.70
C PRO A 5 4.38 30.99 -7.99
N ILE A 6 3.52 30.35 -8.78
CA ILE A 6 2.85 29.13 -8.34
C ILE A 6 3.99 28.25 -7.86
N LEU A 7 4.08 28.11 -6.53
CA LEU A 7 5.02 27.23 -5.88
C LEU A 7 4.93 25.90 -6.60
N ARG A 8 6.06 25.55 -7.24
CA ARG A 8 6.43 24.21 -7.66
C ARG A 8 5.68 23.22 -6.76
N ALA A 9 4.74 22.45 -7.29
CA ALA A 9 4.36 21.20 -6.65
C ALA A 9 5.69 20.56 -6.27
N MET A 10 5.93 20.37 -4.97
CA MET A 10 7.20 19.85 -4.47
C MET A 10 7.47 18.59 -5.27
N ASP A 11 8.52 18.65 -6.07
CA ASP A 11 8.95 17.54 -6.90
C ASP A 11 9.31 16.41 -5.93
N LEU A 12 8.41 15.44 -5.75
CA LEU A 12 8.54 14.40 -4.72
C LEU A 12 9.72 13.47 -5.03
N ASP A 13 10.10 13.40 -6.30
CA ASP A 13 11.17 12.56 -6.83
C ASP A 13 12.50 13.33 -7.02
N HIS A 14 12.63 14.54 -6.45
CA HIS A 14 13.83 15.37 -6.59
C HIS A 14 15.09 14.74 -6.00
N ASP A 15 14.95 13.75 -5.12
CA ASP A 15 16.07 12.98 -4.59
C ASP A 15 16.76 12.16 -5.71
N LEU A 16 16.03 11.79 -6.76
CA LEU A 16 16.58 11.05 -7.91
C LEU A 16 17.62 11.86 -8.71
N ASP A 17 17.50 13.19 -8.74
CA ASP A 17 18.42 14.07 -9.48
C ASP A 17 19.87 14.00 -8.94
N GLY A 18 20.03 13.61 -7.68
CA GLY A 18 21.34 13.46 -7.03
C GLY A 18 21.98 12.08 -7.18
N LEU A 19 21.25 11.11 -7.73
CA LEU A 19 21.71 9.74 -7.85
C LEU A 19 22.50 9.53 -9.15
N ASP A 20 23.67 8.90 -9.03
CA ASP A 20 24.35 8.39 -10.21
C ASP A 20 23.61 7.18 -10.81
N ARG A 21 24.08 6.71 -11.96
CA ARG A 21 23.45 5.59 -12.67
C ARG A 21 23.36 4.33 -11.81
N ASP A 22 24.40 3.99 -11.06
CA ASP A 22 24.44 2.74 -10.30
C ASP A 22 23.55 2.84 -9.07
N ALA A 23 23.50 4.02 -8.43
CA ALA A 23 22.57 4.33 -7.37
C ALA A 23 21.10 4.29 -7.84
N LEU A 24 20.78 4.84 -9.01
CA LEU A 24 19.43 4.74 -9.62
C LEU A 24 19.03 3.28 -9.88
N VAL A 25 19.96 2.47 -10.41
CA VAL A 25 19.70 1.05 -10.64
C VAL A 25 19.47 0.31 -9.32
N ALA A 26 20.26 0.60 -8.28
CA ALA A 26 20.08 0.03 -6.96
C ALA A 26 18.72 0.43 -6.35
N GLU A 27 18.33 1.69 -6.50
CA GLU A 27 17.09 2.23 -5.98
C GLU A 27 15.87 1.61 -6.65
N VAL A 28 15.86 1.52 -7.98
CA VAL A 28 14.79 0.82 -8.72
C VAL A 28 14.69 -0.66 -8.31
N ARG A 29 15.82 -1.32 -8.03
CA ARG A 29 15.81 -2.72 -7.54
C ARG A 29 15.19 -2.81 -6.15
N ARG A 30 15.50 -1.89 -5.24
CA ARG A 30 14.92 -1.78 -3.89
C ARG A 30 13.40 -1.59 -3.96
N LEU A 31 12.94 -0.62 -4.75
CA LEU A 31 11.52 -0.34 -4.96
C LEU A 31 10.78 -1.56 -5.52
N ARG A 32 11.33 -2.20 -6.56
CA ARG A 32 10.74 -3.41 -7.16
C ARG A 32 10.76 -4.60 -6.20
N ALA A 33 11.73 -4.70 -5.29
CA ALA A 33 11.74 -5.74 -4.27
C ALA A 33 10.57 -5.57 -3.30
N GLY A 34 10.32 -4.35 -2.81
CA GLY A 34 9.18 -4.07 -1.93
C GLY A 34 7.82 -4.28 -2.60
N ILE A 35 7.68 -3.89 -3.88
CA ILE A 35 6.46 -4.17 -4.67
C ILE A 35 6.23 -5.68 -4.80
N ARG A 36 7.27 -6.46 -5.09
CA ARG A 36 7.13 -7.93 -5.19
C ARG A 36 6.79 -8.56 -3.85
N ALA A 37 7.41 -8.10 -2.76
CA ALA A 37 7.09 -8.58 -1.41
C ALA A 37 5.61 -8.39 -1.08
N HIS A 38 5.04 -7.22 -1.39
CA HIS A 38 3.62 -6.96 -1.19
C HIS A 38 2.72 -7.77 -2.14
N ARG A 39 3.08 -7.88 -3.44
CA ARG A 39 2.34 -8.70 -4.41
C ARG A 39 2.26 -10.17 -4.00
N ASP A 40 3.33 -10.68 -3.41
CA ASP A 40 3.46 -12.08 -3.02
C ASP A 40 2.88 -12.36 -1.62
N SER A 41 2.30 -11.35 -0.96
CA SER A 41 1.52 -11.48 0.28
C SER A 41 0.22 -12.26 0.08
N SER A 42 -0.36 -12.76 1.18
CA SER A 42 -1.63 -13.47 1.15
C SER A 42 -2.48 -13.18 2.39
N GLY A 43 -3.79 -13.44 2.32
CA GLY A 43 -4.69 -13.28 3.46
C GLY A 43 -4.72 -11.86 4.01
N HIS A 44 -4.45 -11.70 5.31
CA HIS A 44 -4.46 -10.41 5.99
C HIS A 44 -3.34 -9.48 5.56
N ASP A 45 -2.26 -10.01 4.98
CA ASP A 45 -1.16 -9.23 4.42
C ASP A 45 -1.52 -8.54 3.09
N LEU A 46 -2.77 -8.65 2.63
CA LEU A 46 -3.38 -7.86 1.53
C LEU A 46 -4.35 -6.78 2.03
N CYS A 47 -4.49 -6.61 3.36
CA CYS A 47 -5.41 -5.64 3.95
C CYS A 47 -4.88 -4.20 3.81
N TRP A 48 -5.75 -3.19 3.83
CA TRP A 48 -5.46 -1.79 3.47
C TRP A 48 -4.25 -1.09 4.14
N HIS A 49 -3.61 -1.65 5.17
CA HIS A 49 -2.51 -1.03 5.92
C HIS A 49 -1.15 -1.68 5.64
N HIS A 50 -0.31 -1.04 4.80
CA HIS A 50 1.00 -1.55 4.35
C HIS A 50 2.15 -0.55 4.54
N PRO A 51 2.54 -0.26 5.80
CA PRO A 51 3.57 0.74 6.07
C PRO A 51 4.93 0.43 5.44
N GLN A 52 5.28 -0.84 5.24
CA GLN A 52 6.54 -1.24 4.59
C GLN A 52 6.55 -0.89 3.09
N LEU A 53 5.41 -1.04 2.40
CA LEU A 53 5.27 -0.64 0.99
C LEU A 53 5.28 0.88 0.86
N TRP A 54 4.54 1.58 1.73
CA TRP A 54 4.47 3.05 1.71
C TRP A 54 5.80 3.70 2.07
N GLY A 55 6.54 3.12 3.02
CA GLY A 55 7.89 3.55 3.40
C GLY A 55 8.96 3.31 2.33
N LEU A 56 8.60 2.82 1.14
CA LEU A 56 9.50 2.84 -0.01
C LEU A 56 9.65 4.24 -0.60
N LEU A 57 8.68 5.12 -0.40
CA LEU A 57 8.69 6.50 -0.89
C LEU A 57 9.54 7.41 0.02
N PRO A 58 10.16 8.48 -0.53
CA PRO A 58 11.03 9.37 0.23
C PRO A 58 10.27 10.30 1.18
N GLU A 59 9.01 10.62 0.90
CA GLU A 59 8.17 11.42 1.77
C GLU A 59 7.64 10.64 2.99
N PRO A 60 7.37 11.30 4.13
CA PRO A 60 6.83 10.63 5.30
C PRO A 60 5.49 9.93 5.01
N ALA A 61 5.47 8.61 5.18
CA ALA A 61 4.23 7.83 5.23
C ALA A 61 3.52 8.05 6.57
N ALA A 62 2.90 9.23 6.75
CA ALA A 62 2.11 9.56 7.94
C ALA A 62 0.64 9.83 7.59
N PRO A 63 -0.09 8.85 7.01
CA PRO A 63 -1.54 9.00 6.91
C PRO A 63 -2.11 9.08 8.33
N GLU A 64 -2.98 10.05 8.59
CA GLU A 64 -3.76 10.09 9.82
C GLU A 64 -4.72 8.87 9.80
N VAL A 65 -4.30 7.79 10.43
CA VAL A 65 -5.05 6.53 10.42
C VAL A 65 -6.31 6.69 11.28
N ALA A 66 -7.46 6.83 10.62
CA ALA A 66 -8.76 6.79 11.25
C ALA A 66 -9.38 5.39 11.13
N VAL A 67 -9.63 4.73 12.26
CA VAL A 67 -10.29 3.42 12.29
C VAL A 67 -11.82 3.61 12.35
N PRO A 68 -12.58 3.13 11.36
CA PRO A 68 -14.04 3.27 11.36
C PRO A 68 -14.69 2.37 12.44
N PRO A 69 -15.85 2.76 13.01
CA PRO A 69 -16.65 1.87 13.83
C PRO A 69 -17.04 0.60 13.08
N TRP A 70 -17.14 -0.53 13.80
CA TRP A 70 -17.44 -1.86 13.24
C TRP A 70 -18.58 -1.88 12.20
N PRO A 71 -19.76 -1.27 12.44
CA PRO A 71 -20.83 -1.31 11.45
C PRO A 71 -20.48 -0.59 10.13
N ARG A 72 -19.64 0.46 10.19
CA ARG A 72 -19.17 1.17 8.99
C ARG A 72 -18.10 0.36 8.26
N PHE A 73 -17.18 -0.23 9.01
CA PHE A 73 -16.13 -1.11 8.49
C PHE A 73 -16.73 -2.28 7.70
N LEU A 74 -17.67 -3.02 8.30
CA LEU A 74 -18.28 -4.21 7.68
C LEU A 74 -19.04 -3.88 6.38
N ARG A 75 -19.67 -2.70 6.28
CA ARG A 75 -20.27 -2.27 5.00
C ARG A 75 -19.24 -2.06 3.90
N GLY A 76 -18.04 -1.59 4.25
CA GLY A 76 -16.92 -1.52 3.32
C GLY A 76 -16.45 -2.90 2.88
N CYS A 77 -16.35 -3.86 3.80
CA CYS A 77 -16.00 -5.25 3.48
C CYS A 77 -16.99 -5.89 2.50
N VAL A 78 -18.30 -5.67 2.68
CA VAL A 78 -19.32 -6.15 1.74
C VAL A 78 -19.13 -5.55 0.35
N ARG A 79 -18.95 -4.21 0.24
CA ARG A 79 -18.71 -3.55 -1.05
C ARG A 79 -17.44 -4.05 -1.75
N TYR A 80 -16.39 -4.32 -0.98
CA TYR A 80 -15.16 -4.89 -1.50
C TYR A 80 -15.39 -6.31 -2.02
N ARG A 81 -16.10 -7.17 -1.26
CA ARG A 81 -16.47 -8.51 -1.71
C ARG A 81 -17.29 -8.49 -3.01
N GLU A 82 -18.29 -7.60 -3.09
CA GLU A 82 -19.09 -7.37 -4.30
C GLU A 82 -18.25 -6.89 -5.49
N ALA A 83 -17.20 -6.10 -5.24
CA ALA A 83 -16.27 -5.68 -6.29
C ALA A 83 -15.46 -6.85 -6.84
N LEU A 84 -14.98 -7.75 -5.96
CA LEU A 84 -14.28 -8.96 -6.39
C LEU A 84 -15.16 -9.87 -7.24
N ASP A 85 -16.46 -9.99 -6.95
CA ASP A 85 -17.39 -10.75 -7.81
C ASP A 85 -17.48 -10.18 -9.23
N ARG A 86 -17.38 -8.85 -9.38
CA ARG A 86 -17.41 -8.20 -10.70
C ARG A 86 -16.06 -8.28 -11.42
N GLU A 87 -14.97 -8.08 -10.69
CA GLU A 87 -13.62 -7.90 -11.25
C GLU A 87 -12.89 -9.24 -11.44
N LEU A 88 -13.21 -10.24 -10.62
CA LEU A 88 -12.60 -11.57 -10.61
C LEU A 88 -13.68 -12.67 -10.54
N PRO A 89 -14.61 -12.73 -11.51
CA PRO A 89 -15.77 -13.63 -11.45
C PRO A 89 -15.40 -15.12 -11.40
N ASP A 90 -14.23 -15.49 -11.93
CA ASP A 90 -13.74 -16.87 -11.99
C ASP A 90 -12.75 -17.21 -10.87
N ALA A 91 -12.52 -16.29 -9.92
CA ALA A 91 -11.61 -16.56 -8.80
C ALA A 91 -12.18 -17.68 -7.91
N PRO A 92 -11.33 -18.61 -7.42
CA PRO A 92 -11.78 -19.67 -6.53
C PRO A 92 -12.29 -19.09 -5.21
N VAL A 93 -13.44 -19.57 -4.76
CA VAL A 93 -13.97 -19.22 -3.43
C VAL A 93 -13.19 -19.98 -2.37
N LEU A 94 -12.50 -19.25 -1.50
CA LEU A 94 -11.81 -19.81 -0.34
C LEU A 94 -12.77 -19.87 0.85
N ASP A 95 -13.51 -20.98 0.98
CA ASP A 95 -14.45 -21.23 2.08
C ASP A 95 -13.73 -21.84 3.29
N ARG A 96 -12.97 -21.01 4.01
CA ARG A 96 -12.28 -21.39 5.25
C ARG A 96 -12.61 -20.40 6.37
N GLU A 97 -12.89 -20.93 7.56
CA GLU A 97 -13.10 -20.11 8.77
C GLU A 97 -11.79 -19.59 9.36
N TYR A 98 -11.83 -18.46 10.07
CA TYR A 98 -10.67 -17.91 10.76
C TYR A 98 -10.27 -18.77 11.98
N GLY A 99 -9.02 -19.23 12.03
CA GLY A 99 -8.51 -20.07 13.12
C GLY A 99 -7.39 -19.43 13.94
N PRO A 100 -7.01 -20.04 15.07
CA PRO A 100 -5.92 -19.57 15.94
C PRO A 100 -4.58 -19.36 15.22
N GLN A 101 -4.31 -20.16 14.19
CA GLN A 101 -3.12 -20.08 13.34
C GLN A 101 -3.07 -18.84 12.44
N ASP A 102 -4.19 -18.16 12.23
CA ASP A 102 -4.30 -16.97 11.39
C ASP A 102 -4.10 -15.67 12.19
N ARG A 103 -3.76 -15.78 13.48
CA ARG A 103 -3.45 -14.64 14.35
C ARG A 103 -2.06 -14.12 14.00
N GLN A 104 -2.01 -13.01 13.24
CA GLN A 104 -0.78 -12.29 12.96
C GLN A 104 -0.08 -11.95 14.28
N ALA A 105 1.19 -12.32 14.44
CA ALA A 105 2.02 -11.74 15.48
C ALA A 105 2.11 -10.22 15.21
N PRO A 106 1.96 -9.35 16.21
CA PRO A 106 2.06 -7.91 15.99
C PRO A 106 3.48 -7.56 15.49
N GLY A 107 3.58 -7.15 14.23
CA GLY A 107 4.73 -6.43 13.65
C GLY A 107 6.02 -7.23 13.48
N ALA A 108 6.05 -8.16 12.51
CA ALA A 108 7.30 -8.60 11.89
C ALA A 108 7.59 -7.76 10.62
#